data_AF-A0A0R0CA31-F1
#
_entry.id   AF-A0A0R0CA31-F1
#
_cell.length_a   1.000
_cell.length_b   1.000
_cell.length_c   1.000
_cell.angle_alpha   90.00
_cell.angle_beta   90.00
_cell.angle_gamma   90.00
#
_symmetry.space_group_name_H-M   'P 1'
#
loop_
_entity.id
_entity.type
_entity.pdbx_description
1 polymer ?
#
loop_
_entity_poly.entity_id
_entity_poly.type
_entity_poly.pdbx_seq_one_letter_code
_entity_poly.pdbx_strand_id
1 'polypeptide(L)'
;MANSVPTERQVLRCIFDMYEGDFPVEGPSVGKTMIAIDIDAVAKSLGCDKNILFGYLYYHLDNKYRYKTGENTSVHLFVPRAGELRHAINLPYLTAVLAAQEQEHSKFTWSLGVSLVALALSVGAIIAQLVTAR
;
A
#
# COMPACT_ATOMS: atom_id res chain seq x y z
N MET A 1 4.35 -23.35 8.04
CA MET A 1 3.34 -22.64 7.23
C MET A 1 3.14 -21.29 7.90
N ALA A 2 3.33 -20.17 7.22
CA ALA A 2 3.20 -18.87 7.88
C ALA A 2 1.74 -18.65 8.30
N ASN A 3 1.53 -18.33 9.57
CA ASN A 3 0.23 -18.23 10.22
C ASN A 3 -0.45 -16.86 10.04
N SER A 4 0.04 -16.00 9.15
CA SER A 4 -0.55 -14.68 8.92
C SER A 4 -0.53 -14.32 7.44
N VAL A 5 -1.72 -14.02 6.90
CA VAL A 5 -1.86 -13.40 5.58
C VAL A 5 -1.24 -12.00 5.66
N PRO A 6 -0.25 -11.65 4.82
CA PRO A 6 0.36 -10.34 4.85
C PRO A 6 -0.68 -9.27 4.54
N THR A 7 -0.59 -8.13 5.22
CA THR A 7 -1.44 -6.98 4.94
C THR A 7 -1.15 -6.42 3.56
N GLU A 8 -2.12 -5.73 2.96
CA GLU A 8 -1.97 -5.03 1.69
C GLU A 8 -0.72 -4.15 1.67
N ARG A 9 -0.54 -3.33 2.71
CA ARG A 9 0.62 -2.43 2.85
C ARG A 9 1.94 -3.20 2.85
N GLN A 10 2.01 -4.34 3.54
CA GLN A 10 3.21 -5.18 3.56
C GLN A 10 3.51 -5.77 2.18
N VAL A 11 2.49 -6.24 1.45
CA VAL A 11 2.66 -6.78 0.10
C VAL A 11 3.17 -5.70 -0.84
N LEU A 12 2.51 -4.54 -0.88
CA LEU A 12 2.89 -3.45 -1.77
C LEU A 12 4.28 -2.91 -1.42
N ARG A 13 4.59 -2.73 -0.13
CA ARG A 13 5.90 -2.27 0.33
C ARG A 13 7.00 -3.24 -0.04
N CYS A 14 6.80 -4.55 0.19
CA CYS A 14 7.77 -5.57 -0.18
C CYS A 14 8.07 -5.57 -1.68
N ILE A 15 7.04 -5.41 -2.53
CA ILE A 15 7.25 -5.33 -3.98
C ILE A 15 8.00 -4.04 -4.35
N PHE A 16 7.64 -2.91 -3.75
CA PHE A 16 8.34 -1.65 -3.98
C PHE A 16 9.83 -1.77 -3.64
N ASP A 17 10.15 -2.17 -2.40
CA ASP A 17 11.53 -2.24 -1.90
C ASP A 17 12.38 -3.23 -2.71
N MET A 18 11.78 -4.29 -3.25
CA MET A 18 12.50 -5.28 -4.07
C MET A 18 12.79 -4.82 -5.49
N TYR A 19 11.95 -3.96 -6.07
CA TYR A 19 12.00 -3.67 -7.52
C TYR A 19 12.09 -2.18 -7.88
N GLU A 20 12.16 -1.27 -6.91
CA GLU A 20 12.35 0.16 -7.17
C GLU A 20 13.63 0.46 -7.98
N GLY A 21 14.70 -0.30 -7.74
CA GLY A 21 15.96 -0.15 -8.46
C GLY A 21 15.90 -0.61 -9.92
N ASP A 22 14.92 -1.46 -10.28
CA ASP A 22 14.74 -1.96 -11.64
C ASP A 22 13.88 -1.00 -12.50
N PHE A 23 13.34 0.05 -11.89
CA PHE A 23 12.52 1.02 -12.62
C PHE A 23 13.42 1.90 -13.51
N PRO A 24 13.16 1.98 -14.83
CA PRO A 24 14.00 2.74 -15.73
C PRO A 24 13.88 4.24 -15.45
N VAL A 25 14.97 4.84 -14.96
CA VAL A 25 15.06 6.29 -14.66
C VAL A 25 15.25 7.12 -15.95
N GLU A 26 15.77 6.51 -17.02
CA GLU A 26 16.05 7.17 -18.30
C GLU A 26 15.58 6.36 -19.52
N GLY A 27 15.00 7.05 -20.51
CA GLY A 27 14.52 6.48 -21.78
C GLY A 27 13.27 7.21 -22.30
N PRO A 28 12.77 6.91 -23.52
CA PRO A 28 11.49 7.42 -24.01
C PRO A 28 10.37 6.82 -23.16
N SER A 29 10.11 7.45 -22.01
CA SER A 29 9.39 6.93 -20.85
C SER A 29 7.88 7.07 -20.94
N VAL A 30 7.37 7.56 -22.07
CA VAL A 30 5.94 7.60 -22.36
C VAL A 30 5.48 6.19 -22.74
N GLY A 31 5.26 5.32 -21.74
CA GLY A 31 4.53 4.06 -21.92
C GLY A 31 5.03 2.83 -21.16
N LYS A 32 6.22 2.84 -20.54
CA LYS A 32 6.72 1.70 -19.74
C LYS A 32 6.54 1.95 -18.25
N THR A 33 5.31 1.85 -17.77
CA THR A 33 4.99 1.93 -16.32
C THR A 33 5.01 0.57 -15.64
N MET A 34 4.97 -0.51 -16.43
CA MET A 34 4.88 -1.89 -15.96
C MET A 34 6.28 -2.53 -15.89
N ILE A 35 6.57 -3.19 -14.79
CA ILE A 35 7.76 -4.02 -14.60
C ILE A 35 7.35 -5.45 -14.27
N ALA A 36 8.16 -6.45 -14.66
CA ALA A 36 7.92 -7.84 -14.27
C ALA A 36 8.40 -8.07 -12.83
N ILE A 37 7.61 -8.80 -12.04
CA ILE A 37 7.98 -9.21 -10.69
C ILE A 37 8.06 -10.73 -10.57
N ASP A 38 9.02 -11.21 -9.78
CA ASP A 38 9.09 -12.60 -9.37
C ASP A 38 8.20 -12.85 -8.14
N ILE A 39 7.03 -13.44 -8.39
CA ILE A 39 6.05 -13.81 -7.36
C ILE A 39 6.62 -14.83 -6.37
N ASP A 40 7.46 -15.76 -6.82
CA ASP A 40 8.10 -16.75 -5.94
C ASP A 40 9.06 -16.05 -4.97
N ALA A 41 9.84 -15.08 -5.44
CA ALA A 41 10.76 -14.31 -4.61
C ALA A 41 10.01 -13.43 -3.59
N VAL A 42 8.96 -12.73 -4.01
CA VAL A 42 8.13 -11.89 -3.12
C VAL A 42 7.42 -12.77 -2.07
N ALA A 43 6.86 -13.90 -2.47
CA ALA A 43 6.19 -14.82 -1.55
C ALA A 43 7.16 -15.36 -0.49
N LYS A 44 8.40 -15.70 -0.89
CA LYS A 44 9.46 -16.10 0.05
C LYS A 44 9.80 -14.98 1.04
N SER A 45 9.94 -13.74 0.56
CA SER A 45 10.22 -12.57 1.42
C SER A 45 9.11 -12.34 2.46
N LEU A 46 7.85 -12.52 2.06
CA LEU A 46 6.67 -12.39 2.93
C LEU A 46 6.36 -13.65 3.75
N GLY A 47 7.09 -14.75 3.52
CA GLY A 47 6.84 -16.05 4.14
C GLY A 47 5.50 -16.69 3.74
N CYS A 48 4.83 -16.24 2.68
CA CYS A 48 3.51 -16.73 2.27
C CYS A 48 3.58 -17.70 1.08
N ASP A 49 2.45 -18.35 0.78
CA ASP A 49 2.33 -19.20 -0.41
C ASP A 49 2.21 -18.35 -1.69
N LYS A 50 2.95 -18.74 -2.73
CA LYS A 50 3.01 -17.99 -4.00
C LYS A 50 1.68 -17.94 -4.75
N ASN A 51 0.87 -19.00 -4.69
CA ASN A 51 -0.42 -19.05 -5.38
C ASN A 51 -1.43 -18.17 -4.63
N ILE A 52 -1.34 -18.15 -3.29
CA ILE A 52 -2.12 -17.21 -2.46
C ILE A 52 -1.71 -15.77 -2.79
N LEU A 53 -0.41 -15.47 -2.86
CA LEU A 53 0.08 -14.13 -3.22
C LEU A 53 -0.38 -13.71 -4.63
N PHE A 54 -0.25 -14.59 -5.61
CA PHE A 54 -0.73 -14.35 -6.97
C PHE A 54 -2.23 -14.07 -6.98
N GLY A 55 -3.03 -14.91 -6.31
CA GLY A 55 -4.47 -14.73 -6.21
C GLY A 55 -4.84 -13.42 -5.52
N TYR A 56 -4.11 -13.04 -4.47
CA TYR A 56 -4.32 -11.78 -3.77
C TYR A 56 -4.01 -10.56 -4.67
N LEU A 57 -2.90 -10.59 -5.40
CA LEU A 57 -2.53 -9.53 -6.35
C LEU A 57 -3.55 -9.42 -7.49
N TYR A 58 -3.94 -10.55 -8.09
CA TYR A 58 -4.78 -10.57 -9.28
C TYR A 58 -6.26 -10.34 -8.99
N TYR A 59 -6.82 -11.05 -8.01
CA TYR A 59 -8.26 -11.01 -7.77
C TYR A 59 -8.67 -9.89 -6.81
N HIS A 60 -7.82 -9.51 -5.87
CA HIS A 60 -8.15 -8.49 -4.88
C HIS A 60 -7.50 -7.14 -5.19
N LEU A 61 -6.16 -7.07 -5.23
CA LEU A 61 -5.46 -5.80 -5.34
C LEU A 61 -5.63 -5.13 -6.70
N ASP A 62 -5.49 -5.87 -7.81
CA ASP A 62 -5.79 -5.30 -9.12
C ASP A 62 -7.26 -4.90 -9.22
N ASN A 63 -8.19 -5.73 -8.75
CA ASN A 63 -9.61 -5.38 -8.80
C ASN A 63 -9.93 -4.09 -8.02
N LYS A 64 -9.35 -3.95 -6.83
CA LYS A 64 -9.53 -2.80 -5.93
C LYS A 64 -8.93 -1.52 -6.52
N TYR A 65 -7.73 -1.59 -7.09
CA TYR A 65 -6.99 -0.42 -7.56
C TYR A 65 -7.16 -0.12 -9.05
N ARG A 66 -7.77 -1.02 -9.82
CA ARG A 66 -8.03 -0.79 -11.23
C ARG A 66 -9.04 0.34 -11.41
N TYR A 67 -8.65 1.37 -12.16
CA TYR A 67 -9.53 2.48 -12.52
C TYR A 67 -9.69 2.60 -14.04
N LYS A 68 -10.85 3.11 -14.47
CA LYS A 68 -11.14 3.33 -15.88
C LYS A 68 -10.63 4.72 -16.30
N THR A 69 -9.94 4.77 -17.43
CA THR A 69 -9.47 6.02 -18.06
C THR A 69 -10.28 6.41 -19.30
N GLY A 70 -11.16 5.54 -19.77
CA GLY A 70 -12.05 5.76 -20.92
C GLY A 70 -13.05 4.62 -21.05
N GLU A 71 -13.86 4.62 -22.11
CA GLU A 71 -14.97 3.66 -22.27
C GLU A 71 -14.48 2.19 -22.27
N ASN A 72 -13.30 1.93 -22.85
CA ASN A 72 -12.70 0.60 -22.94
C ASN A 72 -11.23 0.55 -22.47
N THR A 73 -10.79 1.52 -21.67
CA THR A 73 -9.41 1.54 -21.14
C THR A 73 -9.42 1.57 -19.62
N SER A 74 -8.65 0.67 -19.02
CA SER A 74 -8.39 0.65 -17.58
C SER A 74 -6.90 0.61 -17.30
N VAL A 75 -6.51 1.34 -16.26
CA VAL A 75 -5.17 1.25 -15.70
C VAL A 75 -5.19 0.18 -14.62
N HIS A 76 -4.34 -0.81 -14.80
CA HIS A 76 -4.18 -1.93 -13.88
C HIS A 76 -3.05 -1.63 -12.90
N LEU A 77 -3.20 -2.13 -11.67
CA LEU A 77 -2.10 -2.19 -10.73
C LEU A 77 -1.24 -3.42 -11.03
N PHE A 78 -1.86 -4.57 -11.27
CA PHE A 78 -1.17 -5.83 -11.54
C PHE A 78 -1.85 -6.59 -12.69
N VAL A 79 -1.06 -7.14 -13.60
CA VAL A 79 -1.55 -7.99 -14.68
C VAL A 79 -0.74 -9.29 -14.77
N PRO A 80 -1.37 -10.45 -14.95
CA PRO A 80 -0.64 -11.71 -15.11
C PRO A 80 0.29 -11.71 -16.31
N ARG A 81 -0.05 -10.94 -17.37
CA ARG A 81 0.77 -10.76 -18.56
C ARG A 81 0.54 -9.39 -19.20
N ALA A 82 1.62 -8.66 -19.47
CA ALA A 82 1.63 -7.41 -20.23
C ALA A 82 2.66 -7.53 -21.38
N GLY A 83 2.19 -7.88 -22.57
CA GLY A 83 3.06 -8.23 -23.68
C GLY A 83 3.96 -9.42 -23.32
N GLU A 84 5.27 -9.19 -23.28
CA GLU A 84 6.28 -10.18 -22.89
C GLU A 84 6.52 -10.27 -21.38
N LEU A 85 6.04 -9.30 -20.60
CA LEU A 85 6.21 -9.30 -19.15
C LEU A 85 5.24 -10.30 -18.51
N ARG A 86 5.78 -11.25 -17.75
CA ARG A 86 4.99 -12.17 -16.89
C ARG A 86 4.90 -11.54 -15.50
N HIS A 87 3.70 -11.56 -14.92
CA HIS A 87 3.41 -10.95 -13.61
C HIS A 87 3.89 -9.49 -13.56
N ALA A 88 3.22 -8.61 -14.28
CA ALA A 88 3.63 -7.23 -14.39
C ALA A 88 2.90 -6.34 -13.38
N ILE A 89 3.62 -5.41 -12.76
CA ILE A 89 3.08 -4.43 -11.82
C ILE A 89 3.38 -3.01 -12.27
N ASN A 90 2.40 -2.12 -12.09
CA ASN A 90 2.55 -0.70 -12.40
C ASN A 90 3.24 -0.01 -11.23
N LEU A 91 4.57 0.11 -11.30
CA LEU A 91 5.37 0.56 -10.16
C LEU A 91 5.06 2.02 -9.75
N PRO A 92 4.97 3.00 -10.68
CA PRO A 92 4.59 4.37 -10.31
C PRO A 92 3.23 4.43 -9.62
N TYR A 93 2.27 3.63 -10.08
CA TYR A 93 0.96 3.60 -9.46
C TYR A 93 0.98 2.93 -8.08
N LEU A 94 1.74 1.84 -7.93
CA LEU A 94 1.99 1.22 -6.63
C LEU A 94 2.60 2.23 -5.64
N THR A 95 3.59 3.01 -6.06
CA THR A 95 4.22 4.05 -5.23
C THR A 95 3.20 5.10 -4.79
N ALA A 96 2.30 5.52 -5.67
CA ALA A 96 1.23 6.46 -5.32
C ALA A 96 0.26 5.87 -4.29
N VAL A 97 -0.11 4.59 -4.42
CA VAL A 97 -0.95 3.88 -3.44
C VAL A 97 -0.24 3.79 -2.08
N LEU A 98 1.04 3.43 -2.05
CA LEU A 98 1.82 3.38 -0.81
C LEU A 98 1.93 4.76 -0.13
N ALA A 99 2.18 5.81 -0.90
CA ALA A 99 2.24 7.17 -0.38
C ALA A 99 0.91 7.63 0.22
N ALA A 100 -0.22 7.27 -0.41
CA ALA A 100 -1.55 7.56 0.11
C ALA A 100 -1.81 6.81 1.43
N GLN A 101 -1.47 5.52 1.51
CA GLN A 101 -1.59 4.73 2.73
C GLN A 101 -0.77 5.31 3.89
N GLU A 102 0.48 5.72 3.63
CA GLU A 102 1.35 6.32 4.65
C GLU A 102 0.79 7.66 5.16
N GLN A 103 0.26 8.47 4.24
CA GLN A 103 -0.36 9.75 4.57
C GLN A 103 -1.61 9.58 5.43
N GLU A 104 -2.46 8.58 5.14
CA GLU A 104 -3.64 8.27 5.94
C GLU A 104 -3.27 7.79 7.36
N HIS A 105 -2.29 6.90 7.47
CA HIS A 105 -1.78 6.43 8.77
C HIS A 105 -1.20 7.57 9.63
N SER A 106 -0.45 8.48 9.00
CA SER A 106 0.11 9.65 9.68
C SER A 106 -0.98 10.57 10.22
N LYS A 107 -2.00 10.90 9.40
CA LYS A 107 -3.14 11.73 9.82
C LYS A 107 -3.93 11.11 10.97
N PHE A 108 -4.18 9.80 10.90
CA PHE A 108 -4.89 9.09 11.96
C PHE A 108 -4.11 9.14 13.28
N THR A 109 -2.79 8.90 13.23
CA THR A 109 -1.92 8.94 14.41
C THR A 109 -1.85 10.33 15.02
N TRP A 110 -1.75 11.38 14.19
CA TRP A 110 -1.80 12.76 14.63
C TRP A 110 -3.15 13.11 15.29
N SER A 111 -4.26 12.74 14.66
CA SER A 111 -5.60 12.98 15.20
C SER A 111 -5.79 12.28 16.55
N LEU A 112 -5.36 11.02 16.67
CA LEU A 112 -5.43 10.27 17.92
C LEU A 112 -4.60 10.94 19.03
N GLY A 113 -3.40 11.41 18.70
CA GLY A 113 -2.54 12.17 19.62
C GLY A 113 -3.21 13.45 20.10
N VAL A 114 -3.76 14.26 19.19
CA VAL A 114 -4.48 15.49 19.54
C VAL A 114 -5.70 15.19 20.42
N SER A 115 -6.48 14.16 20.09
CA SER A 115 -7.62 13.74 20.90
C SER A 115 -7.23 13.30 22.31
N LEU A 116 -6.12 12.56 22.46
CA LEU A 116 -5.62 12.16 23.78
C LEU A 116 -5.17 13.36 24.62
N VAL A 117 -4.48 14.33 24.01
CA VAL A 117 -4.07 15.56 24.69
C VAL A 117 -5.29 16.39 25.12
N ALA A 118 -6.27 16.56 24.23
CA ALA A 118 -7.50 17.28 24.54
C ALA A 118 -8.29 16.61 25.68
N LEU A 119 -8.35 15.27 25.69
CA LEU A 119 -8.98 14.50 26.76
C LEU A 119 -8.26 14.70 28.10
N ALA A 120 -6.93 14.64 28.10
CA ALA A 120 -6.12 14.87 29.31
C ALA A 120 -6.33 16.29 29.88
N LEU A 121 -6.35 17.32 29.01
CA LEU A 121 -6.63 18.69 29.41
C LEU A 121 -8.05 18.86 29.96
N SER A 122 -9.05 18.22 29.34
CA SER A 122 -10.44 18.25 29.80
C SER A 122 -10.58 17.63 31.20
N VAL A 123 -10.02 16.44 31.41
CA VAL A 123 -10.02 15.78 32.72
C VAL A 123 -9.26 16.61 33.76
N GLY A 124 -8.09 17.15 33.39
CA GLY A 124 -7.30 18.02 34.27
C GLY A 124 -8.05 19.28 34.68
N ALA A 125 -8.77 19.92 33.75
CA ALA A 125 -9.58 21.11 34.02
C ALA A 125 -10.74 20.80 34.98
N ILE A 126 -11.40 19.66 34.83
CA ILE A 126 -12.47 19.21 35.74
C ILE A 126 -11.92 19.01 37.15
N ILE A 127 -10.77 18.34 37.29
CA ILE A 127 -10.12 18.12 38.60
C ILE A 127 -9.72 19.45 39.24
N ALA A 128 -9.11 20.37 38.47
CA ALA A 128 -8.71 21.68 38.97
C ALA A 128 -9.92 22.52 39.46
N GLN A 129 -11.04 22.45 38.74
CA GLN A 129 -12.30 23.09 39.17
C GLN A 129 -12.81 22.50 40.48
N LEU A 130 -12.81 21.17 40.63
CA LEU A 130 -13.23 20.50 41.86
C LEU A 130 -12.36 20.84 43.07
N VAL A 131 -11.04 21.00 42.88
CA VAL A 131 -10.10 21.37 43.95
C VAL A 131 -10.29 22.82 44.37
N THR A 132 -10.47 23.73 43.42
CA THR A 132 -10.65 25.17 43.71
C THR A 132 -12.02 25.46 44.34
N ALA A 133 -13.03 24.62 44.08
CA ALA A 133 -14.37 24.77 44.62
C ALA A 133 -14.55 24.21 46.05
N ARG A 134 -13.52 23.59 46.63
CA ARG A 134 -13.48 23.18 48.05
C ARG A 134 -12.80 24.23 48.90
#